data_AF-A0A9N9DRX5-F1
#
_entry.id   AF-A0A9N9DRX5-F1
#
_cell.length_a   1.000
_cell.length_b   1.000
_cell.length_c   1.000
_cell.angle_alpha   90.00
_cell.angle_beta   90.00
_cell.angle_gamma   90.00
#
_symmetry.space_group_name_H-M   'P 1'
#
loop_
_entity.id
_entity.type
_entity.pdbx_description
1 polymer ?
#
loop_
_entity_poly.entity_id
_entity_poly.type
_entity_poly.pdbx_seq_one_letter_code
_entity_poly.pdbx_strand_id
1 'polypeptide(L)'
;MSKFKSSWIVAVVVLFMFGWFLEIRAFNCSNLEVEGIRFDFTELNQTFNITNTEESPPTMKYTTYLINPCSPLTYNNSVEIPNENMCEDGTFICEIITHKSENVTL
;
A
#
# COMPACT_ATOMS: atom_id res chain seq x y z
N MET A 1 45.61 22.68 28.90
CA MET A 1 45.19 21.32 28.48
C MET A 1 43.68 21.18 28.68
N SER A 2 42.86 21.23 27.62
CA SER A 2 41.48 20.67 27.61
C SER A 2 40.74 21.12 26.34
N LYS A 3 40.97 20.47 25.19
CA LYS A 3 40.08 20.59 24.01
C LYS A 3 39.96 19.31 23.18
N PHE A 4 40.49 18.16 23.63
CA PHE A 4 40.63 16.98 22.76
C PHE A 4 39.65 15.82 23.03
N LYS A 5 38.73 15.93 24.00
CA LYS A 5 37.87 14.81 24.41
C LYS A 5 36.42 14.88 23.90
N SER A 6 35.98 15.98 23.29
CA SER A 6 34.56 16.21 22.98
C SER A 6 34.08 15.67 21.63
N SER A 7 35.00 15.30 20.72
CA SER A 7 34.64 14.97 19.32
C SER A 7 34.02 13.58 19.14
N TRP A 8 34.34 12.64 20.02
CA TRP A 8 33.87 11.25 19.91
C TRP A 8 32.43 11.07 20.41
N ILE A 9 32.02 11.89 21.40
CA ILE A 9 30.66 11.83 21.97
C ILE A 9 29.62 12.29 20.93
N VAL A 10 29.94 13.31 20.13
CA VAL A 10 29.05 13.81 19.08
C VAL A 10 28.84 12.75 17.98
N ALA A 11 29.90 12.03 17.58
CA ALA A 11 29.81 10.98 16.58
C ALA A 11 28.94 9.79 17.04
N VAL A 12 29.04 9.40 18.33
CA VAL A 12 28.22 8.33 18.91
C VAL A 12 26.74 8.72 18.99
N VAL A 13 26.44 9.97 19.31
CA VAL A 13 25.05 10.48 19.38
C VAL A 13 24.42 10.56 17.98
N VAL A 14 25.17 10.96 16.95
CA VAL A 14 24.68 10.98 15.56
C VAL A 14 24.41 9.57 15.01
N LEU A 15 25.23 8.58 15.36
CA LEU A 15 25.03 7.18 14.99
C LEU A 15 23.81 6.55 15.70
N PHE A 16 23.53 6.94 16.94
CA PHE A 16 22.33 6.48 17.67
C PHE A 16 21.02 7.08 17.13
N MET A 17 21.06 8.32 16.61
CA MET A 17 19.90 8.99 16.01
C MET A 17 19.53 8.46 14.62
N PHE A 18 20.48 7.87 13.88
CA PHE A 18 20.26 7.29 12.55
C PHE A 18 19.90 5.79 12.56
N GLY A 19 19.99 5.12 13.72
CA GLY A 19 19.73 3.68 13.85
C GLY A 19 18.25 3.29 13.91
N TRP A 20 17.34 4.26 13.87
CA TRP A 20 15.89 4.03 13.90
C TRP A 20 15.33 4.13 12.48
N PHE A 21 16.01 3.51 11.51
CA PHE A 21 15.36 3.17 10.24
C PHE A 21 14.34 2.10 10.57
N LEU A 22 13.07 2.48 10.56
CA LEU A 22 11.92 1.60 10.75
C LEU A 22 11.96 0.49 9.69
N GLU A 23 12.28 -0.74 10.10
CA GLU A 23 12.02 -1.92 9.28
C GLU A 23 10.51 -2.12 9.19
N ILE A 24 9.90 -1.69 8.09
CA ILE A 24 8.58 -2.17 7.70
C ILE A 24 8.77 -3.63 7.29
N ARG A 25 8.57 -4.56 8.23
CA ARG A 25 8.59 -5.98 7.90
C ARG A 25 7.36 -6.29 7.05
N ALA A 26 7.60 -6.64 5.79
CA ALA A 26 6.55 -7.15 4.92
C ALA A 26 5.89 -8.37 5.58
N PHE A 27 4.56 -8.41 5.52
CA PHE A 27 3.78 -9.52 6.04
C PHE A 27 4.15 -10.81 5.31
N ASN A 28 4.59 -11.84 6.04
CA ASN A 28 4.98 -13.11 5.43
C ASN A 28 3.78 -14.05 5.32
N CYS A 29 3.21 -14.13 4.12
CA CYS A 29 2.04 -14.96 3.86
C CYS A 29 2.27 -16.48 3.94
N SER A 30 3.50 -16.97 3.79
CA SER A 30 3.73 -18.43 3.74
C SER A 30 3.94 -19.08 5.10
N ASN A 31 4.04 -18.28 6.15
CA ASN A 31 4.47 -18.78 7.45
C ASN A 31 3.85 -18.02 8.62
N LEU A 32 2.52 -17.81 8.57
CA LEU A 32 1.78 -17.27 9.69
C LEU A 32 1.55 -18.38 10.72
N GLU A 33 1.94 -18.18 11.97
CA GLU A 33 1.69 -19.12 13.05
C GLU A 33 0.79 -18.48 14.11
N VAL A 34 -0.34 -19.12 14.40
CA VAL A 34 -1.28 -18.70 15.44
C VAL A 34 -1.59 -19.91 16.30
N GLU A 35 -1.33 -19.83 17.59
CA GLU A 35 -1.58 -20.93 18.56
C GLU A 35 -0.90 -22.27 18.17
N GLY A 36 0.27 -22.21 17.52
CA GLY A 36 1.00 -23.39 17.05
C GLY A 36 0.46 -24.00 15.75
N ILE A 37 -0.58 -23.42 15.17
CA ILE A 37 -1.12 -23.78 13.86
C ILE A 37 -0.48 -22.87 12.81
N ARG A 38 0.06 -23.45 11.75
CA ARG A 38 0.67 -22.72 10.63
C ARG A 38 -0.34 -22.58 9.49
N PHE A 39 -0.44 -21.37 8.97
CA PHE A 39 -1.28 -21.00 7.84
C PHE A 39 -0.40 -20.50 6.70
N ASP A 40 -0.72 -20.98 5.49
CA ASP A 40 -0.10 -20.53 4.24
C ASP A 40 -1.17 -19.79 3.41
N PHE A 41 -0.96 -18.49 3.25
CA PHE A 41 -1.78 -17.58 2.45
C PHE A 41 -1.11 -17.23 1.12
N THR A 42 -0.10 -17.97 0.67
CA THR A 42 0.63 -17.68 -0.57
C THR A 42 -0.29 -17.61 -1.79
N GLU A 43 -1.39 -18.39 -1.80
CA GLU A 43 -2.41 -18.32 -2.86
C GLU A 43 -3.14 -16.96 -2.94
N LEU A 44 -3.12 -16.19 -1.85
CA LEU A 44 -3.66 -14.84 -1.79
C LEU A 44 -2.64 -13.77 -2.21
N ASN A 45 -1.41 -14.14 -2.57
CA ASN A 45 -0.38 -13.21 -3.02
C ASN A 45 -0.59 -12.78 -4.47
N GLN A 46 -1.72 -12.11 -4.69
CA GLN A 46 -2.13 -11.56 -5.97
C GLN A 46 -3.03 -10.34 -5.73
N THR A 47 -3.17 -9.50 -6.75
CA THR A 47 -4.10 -8.36 -6.68
C THR A 47 -5.49 -8.80 -7.08
N PHE A 48 -6.43 -8.73 -6.13
CA PHE A 48 -7.86 -8.88 -6.38
C PHE A 48 -8.45 -7.53 -6.77
N ASN A 49 -9.29 -7.52 -7.80
CA ASN A 49 -10.00 -6.34 -8.28
C ASN A 49 -11.50 -6.55 -8.13
N ILE A 50 -12.15 -5.74 -7.29
CA ILE A 50 -13.58 -5.81 -7.00
C ILE A 50 -14.21 -4.48 -7.42
N THR A 51 -15.09 -4.52 -8.41
CA THR A 51 -15.78 -3.33 -8.92
C THR A 51 -17.25 -3.34 -8.49
N ASN A 52 -17.70 -2.23 -7.91
CA ASN A 52 -19.10 -1.96 -7.63
C ASN A 52 -19.57 -0.77 -8.47
N THR A 53 -20.78 -0.85 -9.01
CA THR A 53 -21.40 0.21 -9.80
C THR A 53 -22.68 0.64 -9.13
N GLU A 54 -22.80 1.94 -8.86
CA GLU A 54 -24.01 2.57 -8.35
C GLU A 54 -24.59 3.48 -9.44
N GLU A 55 -25.79 3.15 -9.91
CA GLU A 55 -26.48 3.91 -10.96
C GLU A 55 -27.31 5.03 -10.33
N SER A 56 -26.99 6.29 -10.68
CA SER A 56 -27.73 7.47 -10.23
C SER A 56 -27.88 8.47 -11.38
N PRO A 57 -28.80 8.22 -12.33
CA PRO A 57 -28.94 9.01 -13.54
C PRO A 57 -28.96 10.54 -13.28
N PRO A 58 -28.25 11.36 -14.07
CA PRO A 58 -27.49 11.01 -15.28
C PRO A 58 -26.05 10.54 -14.99
N THR A 59 -25.73 10.12 -13.77
CA THR A 59 -24.36 9.78 -13.37
C THR A 59 -24.25 8.32 -12.95
N MET A 60 -23.18 7.65 -13.37
CA MET A 60 -22.76 6.36 -12.86
C MET A 60 -21.57 6.57 -11.92
N LYS A 61 -21.60 5.95 -10.75
CA LYS A 61 -20.45 5.91 -9.83
C LYS A 61 -19.87 4.49 -9.86
N TYR A 62 -18.58 4.39 -10.13
CA TYR A 62 -17.84 3.14 -10.06
C TYR A 62 -16.87 3.20 -8.88
N THR A 63 -16.97 2.25 -7.97
CA THR A 63 -16.02 2.06 -6.88
C THR A 63 -15.24 0.78 -7.15
N THR A 64 -13.93 0.90 -7.31
CA THR A 64 -12.99 -0.20 -7.53
C THR A 64 -12.15 -0.41 -6.29
N TYR A 65 -12.11 -1.62 -5.76
CA TYR A 65 -11.22 -2.02 -4.67
C TYR A 65 -10.13 -2.93 -5.21
N LEU A 66 -8.87 -2.55 -4.95
CA LEU A 66 -7.70 -3.36 -5.22
C LEU A 66 -7.14 -3.86 -3.90
N ILE A 67 -6.94 -5.17 -3.79
CA ILE A 67 -6.51 -5.81 -2.53
C ILE A 67 -5.41 -6.81 -2.83
N ASN A 68 -4.28 -6.69 -2.13
CA ASN A 68 -3.26 -7.72 -2.06
C ASN A 68 -2.77 -7.82 -0.60
N PRO A 69 -3.09 -8.91 0.12
CA PRO A 69 -2.74 -9.05 1.53
C PRO A 69 -1.25 -9.38 1.77
N CYS A 70 -0.54 -9.84 0.74
CA CYS A 70 0.80 -10.39 0.89
C CYS A 70 1.91 -9.47 0.38
N SER A 71 1.59 -8.60 -0.58
CA SER A 71 2.54 -7.67 -1.15
C SER A 71 1.86 -6.35 -1.50
N PRO A 72 2.62 -5.24 -1.55
CA PRO A 72 2.11 -3.98 -2.06
C PRO A 72 1.44 -4.14 -3.43
N LEU A 73 0.39 -3.36 -3.65
CA LEU A 73 -0.31 -3.30 -4.92
C LEU A 73 0.67 -2.83 -6.01
N THR A 74 0.64 -3.54 -7.13
CA THR A 74 1.36 -3.15 -8.34
C THR A 74 0.33 -2.81 -9.41
N TYR A 75 0.29 -1.54 -9.81
CA TYR A 75 -0.50 -1.09 -10.95
C TYR A 75 0.17 -1.58 -12.23
N ASN A 76 -0.37 -2.65 -12.84
CA ASN A 76 0.03 -3.00 -14.19
C ASN A 76 -0.66 -2.04 -15.18
N ASN A 77 -0.11 -1.91 -16.38
CA ASN A 77 -0.71 -1.11 -17.46
C ASN A 77 -2.07 -1.65 -17.95
N SER A 78 -2.56 -2.74 -17.37
CA SER A 78 -3.79 -3.42 -17.79
C SER A 78 -5.03 -2.91 -17.05
N VAL A 79 -4.86 -2.14 -15.97
CA VAL A 79 -5.98 -1.47 -15.30
C VAL A 79 -6.05 -0.04 -15.84
N GLU A 80 -7.15 0.29 -16.54
CA GLU A 80 -7.44 1.63 -17.06
C GLU A 80 -7.78 2.60 -15.92
N ILE A 81 -6.84 2.81 -15.00
CA ILE A 81 -6.95 3.77 -13.91
C ILE A 81 -6.07 4.95 -14.29
N PRO A 82 -6.62 6.16 -14.45
CA PRO A 82 -5.82 7.35 -14.61
C PRO A 82 -4.77 7.43 -13.49
N ASN A 83 -3.51 7.72 -13.83
CA ASN A 83 -2.41 7.73 -12.85
C ASN A 83 -2.69 8.62 -11.63
N GLU A 84 -3.49 9.67 -11.80
CA GLU A 84 -3.93 10.60 -10.76
C GLU A 84 -4.90 9.99 -9.73
N ASN A 85 -5.50 8.84 -10.04
CA ASN A 85 -6.42 8.10 -9.15
C ASN A 85 -5.77 6.84 -8.55
N MET A 86 -4.46 6.63 -8.78
CA MET A 86 -3.72 5.54 -8.14
C MET A 86 -3.48 5.87 -6.67
N CYS A 87 -3.55 4.85 -5.80
CA CYS A 87 -3.13 5.01 -4.42
C CYS A 87 -1.61 5.09 -4.32
N GLU A 88 -1.13 5.57 -3.17
CA GLU A 88 0.30 5.68 -2.88
C GLU A 88 1.01 4.32 -3.00
N ASP A 89 2.25 4.35 -3.48
CA ASP A 89 3.10 3.17 -3.55
C ASP A 89 3.26 2.52 -2.16
N GLY A 90 3.37 1.19 -2.13
CA GLY A 90 3.47 0.46 -0.85
C GLY A 90 2.13 0.12 -0.20
N THR A 91 1.02 0.60 -0.76
CA THR A 91 -0.34 0.31 -0.26
C THR A 91 -0.76 -1.14 -0.55
N PHE A 92 -1.45 -1.79 0.38
CA PHE A 92 -1.97 -3.17 0.25
C PHE A 92 -3.46 -3.21 -0.15
N ILE A 93 -4.21 -2.15 0.17
CA ILE A 93 -5.65 -2.00 -0.10
C ILE A 93 -5.90 -0.60 -0.64
N CYS A 94 -6.53 -0.49 -1.81
CA CYS A 94 -6.81 0.77 -2.47
C CYS A 94 -8.29 0.85 -2.90
N GLU A 95 -8.96 1.95 -2.59
CA GLU A 95 -10.30 2.27 -3.09
C GLU A 95 -10.19 3.39 -4.12
N ILE A 96 -10.83 3.20 -5.27
CA ILE A 96 -10.79 4.13 -6.39
C ILE A 96 -12.22 4.41 -6.82
N ILE A 97 -12.64 5.68 -6.73
CA ILE A 97 -13.99 6.11 -7.08
C ILE A 97 -13.92 6.93 -8.36
N THR A 98 -14.64 6.52 -9.39
CA THR A 98 -14.80 7.29 -10.63
C THR A 98 -16.27 7.58 -10.89
N HIS A 99 -16.53 8.75 -11.47
CA HIS A 99 -17.86 9.18 -11.87
C HIS A 99 -17.90 9.33 -13.38
N LYS A 100 -18.94 8.79 -14.03
CA LYS A 100 -19.19 8.96 -15.45
C LYS A 100 -20.58 9.53 -15.65
N SER A 101 -20.68 10.71 -16.23
CA SER A 101 -21.96 11.25 -16.67
C SER A 101 -22.38 10.55 -17.97
N GLU A 102 -23.62 10.07 -18.00
CA GLU A 102 -24.30 9.67 -19.22
C GLU A 102 -24.66 10.95 -19.98
N ASN A 103 -24.08 11.14 -21.17
CA ASN A 103 -24.48 12.23 -22.04
C ASN A 103 -25.90 11.95 -22.53
N VAL A 104 -26.88 12.61 -21.92
CA VAL A 104 -28.27 12.59 -22.41
C VAL A 104 -28.30 13.38 -23.72
N THR A 105 -28.23 12.69 -24.85
CA THR A 105 -28.60 13.26 -26.15
C THR A 105 -30.12 13.43 -26.17
N LEU A 106 -30.58 14.68 -26.08
CA LEU A 106 -31.96 15.09 -26.28
C LEU A 106 -32.35 15.05 -27.76
#